data_AF-A0A316X5I4-F1
#
_entry.id   AF-A0A316X5I4-F1
#
_cell.length_a   1.000
_cell.length_b   1.000
_cell.length_c   1.000
_cell.angle_alpha   90.00
_cell.angle_beta   90.00
_cell.angle_gamma   90.00
#
_symmetry.space_group_name_H-M   'P 1'
#
loop_
_entity.id
_entity.type
_entity.pdbx_description
1 polymer ?
#
loop_
_entity_poly.entity_id
_entity_poly.type
_entity_poly.pdbx_seq_one_letter_code
_entity_poly.pdbx_strand_id
1 'polypeptide(L)'
;MTISEKIYYHMSIKNLQVKEFAEILDIKRVNLSAMLNGRNRFTQDFFEAIIKYAPEIDLNALIDVNVDEDFYKIEKGGSNDSNRLEELTKYLREIKKITLNAKI
;
A
#
# COMPACT_ATOMS: atom_id res chain seq x y z
N MET A 1 12.64 2.18 8.02
CA MET A 1 12.96 1.11 7.04
C MET A 1 11.71 0.85 6.20
N THR A 2 11.84 0.73 4.90
CA THR A 2 10.72 0.36 4.01
C THR A 2 10.32 -1.10 4.22
N ILE A 3 9.11 -1.48 3.76
CA ILE A 3 8.65 -2.89 3.79
C ILE A 3 9.67 -3.79 3.09
N SER A 4 10.19 -3.38 1.93
CA SER A 4 11.20 -4.13 1.18
C SER A 4 12.48 -4.36 2.00
N GLU A 5 13.00 -3.33 2.67
CA GLU A 5 14.19 -3.45 3.53
C GLU A 5 13.98 -4.41 4.69
N LYS A 6 12.80 -4.37 5.32
CA LYS A 6 12.43 -5.29 6.42
C LYS A 6 12.35 -6.74 5.93
N ILE A 7 11.80 -6.96 4.73
CA ILE A 7 11.77 -8.30 4.11
C ILE A 7 13.19 -8.77 3.78
N TYR A 8 14.03 -7.93 3.18
CA TYR A 8 15.42 -8.27 2.90
C TYR A 8 16.20 -8.61 4.16
N TYR A 9 15.96 -7.88 5.25
CA TYR A 9 16.57 -8.18 6.55
C TYR A 9 16.15 -9.56 7.06
N HIS A 10 14.86 -9.89 7.03
CA HIS A 10 14.38 -11.23 7.41
C HIS A 10 14.97 -12.34 6.55
N MET A 11 15.05 -12.14 5.24
CA MET A 11 15.68 -13.09 4.34
C MET A 11 17.17 -13.27 4.67
N SER A 12 17.88 -12.20 5.00
CA SER A 12 19.30 -12.25 5.35
C SER A 12 19.56 -13.04 6.64
N ILE A 13 18.72 -12.88 7.66
CA ILE A 13 18.80 -13.66 8.91
C ILE A 13 18.64 -15.15 8.63
N LYS A 14 17.74 -15.50 7.70
CA LYS A 14 17.46 -16.88 7.34
C LYS A 14 18.37 -17.43 6.24
N ASN A 15 19.32 -16.62 5.74
CA ASN A 15 20.17 -16.93 4.60
C ASN A 15 19.37 -17.40 3.36
N LEU A 16 18.23 -16.76 3.11
CA LEU A 16 17.34 -17.08 2.00
C LEU A 16 17.57 -16.16 0.81
N GLN A 17 17.58 -16.74 -0.39
CA GLN A 17 17.51 -16.02 -1.64
C GLN A 17 16.07 -15.60 -1.97
N VAL A 18 15.90 -14.58 -2.81
CA VAL A 18 14.57 -14.11 -3.29
C VAL A 18 13.77 -15.24 -3.92
N LYS A 19 14.43 -16.19 -4.59
CA LYS A 19 13.77 -17.35 -5.19
C LYS A 19 13.17 -18.26 -4.12
N GLU A 20 13.95 -18.61 -3.11
CA GLU A 20 13.54 -19.51 -2.02
C GLU A 20 12.43 -18.88 -1.19
N PHE A 21 12.53 -17.57 -0.90
CA PHE A 21 11.47 -16.86 -0.19
C PHE A 21 10.17 -16.78 -1.00
N ALA A 22 10.26 -16.62 -2.31
CA ALA A 22 9.09 -16.67 -3.19
C ALA A 22 8.44 -18.05 -3.22
N GLU A 23 9.25 -19.12 -3.21
CA GLU A 23 8.76 -20.51 -3.14
C GLU A 23 8.06 -20.80 -1.81
N ILE A 24 8.60 -20.32 -0.69
CA ILE A 24 7.96 -20.44 0.64
C ILE A 24 6.59 -19.76 0.64
N LEU A 25 6.49 -18.55 0.07
CA LEU A 25 5.25 -17.77 0.02
C LEU A 25 4.28 -18.24 -1.07
N ASP A 26 4.63 -19.26 -1.86
CA ASP A 26 3.84 -19.73 -3.01
C ASP A 26 3.53 -18.61 -4.04
N ILE A 27 4.51 -17.74 -4.27
CA ILE A 27 4.41 -16.63 -5.23
C ILE A 27 5.51 -16.73 -6.30
N LYS A 28 5.24 -16.17 -7.49
CA LYS A 28 6.26 -16.13 -8.55
C LYS A 28 7.42 -15.22 -8.13
N ARG A 29 8.66 -15.72 -8.22
CA ARG A 29 9.91 -14.94 -7.98
C ARG A 29 9.91 -13.57 -8.67
N VAL A 30 9.41 -13.50 -9.91
CA VAL A 30 9.36 -12.24 -10.69
C VAL A 30 8.45 -11.22 -10.00
N ASN A 31 7.31 -11.65 -9.46
CA ASN A 31 6.37 -10.78 -8.76
C ASN A 31 6.98 -10.27 -7.46
N LEU A 32 7.56 -11.17 -6.64
CA LEU A 32 8.24 -10.78 -5.41
C LEU A 32 9.37 -9.79 -5.69
N SER A 33 10.20 -10.06 -6.70
CA SER A 33 11.29 -9.16 -7.10
C SER A 33 10.77 -7.81 -7.57
N ALA A 34 9.66 -7.76 -8.32
CA ALA A 34 9.05 -6.49 -8.72
C ALA A 34 8.54 -5.69 -7.52
N MET A 35 7.95 -6.36 -6.52
CA MET A 35 7.49 -5.71 -5.27
C MET A 35 8.66 -5.17 -4.45
N LEU A 36 9.68 -6.00 -4.21
CA LEU A 36 10.85 -5.60 -3.40
C LEU A 36 11.62 -4.43 -4.01
N ASN A 37 11.70 -4.36 -5.34
CA ASN A 37 12.33 -3.25 -6.06
C ASN A 37 11.43 -2.00 -6.21
N GLY A 38 10.23 -1.99 -5.63
CA GLY A 38 9.31 -0.85 -5.69
C GLY A 38 8.65 -0.63 -7.06
N ARG A 39 8.79 -1.58 -8.00
CA ARG A 39 8.10 -1.51 -9.31
C ARG A 39 6.61 -1.85 -9.19
N ASN A 40 6.28 -2.72 -8.24
CA ASN A 40 4.91 -3.13 -7.92
C ASN A 40 4.60 -2.84 -6.45
N ARG A 41 3.34 -2.56 -6.13
CA ARG A 41 2.86 -2.47 -4.74
C ARG A 41 2.72 -3.87 -4.14
N PHE A 42 2.90 -3.97 -2.82
CA PHE A 42 2.55 -5.17 -2.07
C PHE A 42 1.03 -5.33 -2.08
N THR A 43 0.55 -6.50 -2.51
CA THR A 43 -0.88 -6.82 -2.61
C THR A 43 -1.39 -7.45 -1.32
N GLN A 44 -2.70 -7.50 -1.15
CA GLN A 44 -3.32 -8.24 -0.05
C GLN A 44 -2.88 -9.71 -0.04
N ASP A 45 -2.89 -10.37 -1.21
CA ASP A 45 -2.46 -11.77 -1.36
C ASP A 45 -1.03 -12.01 -0.83
N PHE A 46 -0.13 -11.02 -0.96
CA PHE A 46 1.22 -11.11 -0.43
C PHE A 46 1.24 -11.14 1.11
N PHE A 47 0.45 -10.28 1.76
CA PHE A 47 0.34 -10.27 3.21
C PHE A 47 -0.36 -11.52 3.74
N GLU A 48 -1.37 -12.01 3.04
CA GLU A 48 -2.01 -13.29 3.35
C GLU A 48 -1.03 -14.47 3.24
N ALA A 49 -0.18 -14.48 2.21
CA ALA A 49 0.87 -15.47 2.05
C ALA A 49 1.88 -15.43 3.21
N ILE A 50 2.26 -14.23 3.69
CA ILE A 50 3.12 -14.09 4.87
C ILE A 50 2.44 -14.70 6.10
N ILE A 51 1.19 -14.35 6.39
CA ILE A 51 0.46 -14.90 7.54
C ILE A 51 0.44 -16.43 7.50
N LYS A 52 0.20 -16.99 6.31
CA LYS A 52 -0.01 -18.43 6.13
C LYS A 52 1.30 -19.22 6.17
N TYR A 53 2.35 -18.74 5.52
CA TYR A 53 3.56 -19.51 5.25
C TYR A 53 4.81 -19.00 5.98
N ALA A 54 4.79 -17.77 6.48
CA ALA A 54 5.87 -17.16 7.24
C ALA A 54 5.34 -16.43 8.50
N PRO A 55 4.63 -17.14 9.41
CA PRO A 55 3.99 -16.53 10.58
C PRO A 55 4.99 -15.93 11.59
N GLU A 56 6.27 -16.24 11.46
CA GLU A 56 7.35 -15.62 12.23
C GLU A 56 7.60 -14.14 11.86
N ILE A 57 7.09 -13.69 10.70
CA ILE A 57 7.18 -12.31 10.27
C ILE A 57 5.96 -11.57 10.81
N ASP A 58 6.18 -10.67 11.78
CA ASP A 58 5.12 -9.80 12.29
C ASP A 58 4.71 -8.77 11.24
N LEU A 59 3.47 -8.87 10.74
CA LEU A 59 2.90 -7.91 9.80
C LEU A 59 2.86 -6.48 10.37
N ASN A 60 2.63 -6.32 11.67
CA ASN A 60 2.63 -5.01 12.32
C ASN A 60 4.04 -4.42 12.38
N ALA A 61 5.07 -5.27 12.40
CA ALA A 61 6.45 -4.80 12.27
C ALA A 61 6.79 -4.41 10.83
N LEU A 62 6.15 -5.04 9.82
CA LEU A 62 6.30 -4.67 8.42
C LEU A 62 5.66 -3.31 8.11
N ILE A 63 4.42 -3.11 8.55
CA ILE A 63 3.63 -1.90 8.33
C ILE A 63 3.90 -0.94 9.50
N ASP A 64 4.69 0.11 9.30
CA ASP A 64 4.93 1.10 10.37
C ASP A 64 3.61 1.74 10.84
N VAL A 65 3.43 1.82 12.15
CA VAL A 65 2.23 2.39 12.81
C VAL A 65 2.08 3.89 12.52
N ASN A 66 3.16 4.56 12.10
CA ASN A 66 3.12 5.91 11.54
C ASN A 66 2.58 5.87 10.10
N VAL A 67 1.38 5.32 9.90
CA VAL A 67 0.55 5.53 8.70
C VAL A 67 -0.03 6.95 8.74
N ASP A 68 0.79 7.93 9.07
CA ASP A 68 0.52 9.34 8.86
C ASP A 68 1.47 9.78 7.76
N GLU A 69 0.92 9.89 6.54
CA GLU A 69 1.30 10.79 5.43
C GLU A 69 1.22 10.13 4.05
N ASP A 70 1.54 8.84 3.88
CA ASP A 70 1.62 8.25 2.53
C ASP A 70 0.26 7.88 1.92
N PHE A 71 -0.80 7.74 2.73
CA PHE A 71 -2.17 7.63 2.19
C PHE A 71 -2.65 8.96 1.56
N TYR A 72 -2.03 10.09 1.93
CA TYR A 72 -2.33 11.43 1.40
C TYR A 72 -1.26 11.97 0.43
N LYS A 73 -0.14 11.26 0.24
CA LYS A 73 0.71 11.49 -0.93
C LYS A 73 0.02 10.88 -2.15
N ILE A 74 -1.05 11.55 -2.58
CA ILE A 74 -1.45 11.60 -3.97
C ILE A 74 -0.19 12.03 -4.70
N GLU A 75 0.50 11.08 -5.32
CA GLU A 75 1.53 11.39 -6.29
C GLU A 75 0.92 12.44 -7.22
N LYS A 76 1.56 13.61 -7.31
CA LYS A 76 1.23 14.62 -8.32
C LYS A 76 1.59 14.10 -9.72
N GLY A 77 1.01 12.97 -10.09
CA GLY A 77 1.21 12.25 -11.34
C GLY A 77 -0.14 11.97 -11.97
N GLY A 78 -0.43 12.66 -13.08
CA GLY A 78 -1.42 12.20 -14.05
C GLY A 78 -2.87 12.66 -13.88
N SER A 79 -3.11 13.96 -14.06
CA SER A 79 -4.13 14.53 -14.97
C SER A 79 -5.62 14.09 -14.96
N ASN A 80 -6.16 13.38 -13.96
CA ASN A 80 -7.63 13.16 -13.88
C ASN A 80 -8.27 13.46 -12.51
N ASP A 81 -7.56 13.21 -11.41
CA ASP A 81 -8.15 13.36 -10.07
C ASP A 81 -8.28 14.81 -9.61
N SER A 82 -7.44 15.72 -10.10
CA SER A 82 -7.52 17.15 -9.79
C SER A 82 -8.86 17.75 -10.23
N ASN A 83 -9.32 17.40 -11.44
CA ASN A 83 -10.60 17.86 -11.98
C ASN A 83 -11.79 17.25 -11.21
N ARG A 84 -11.67 15.98 -10.81
CA ARG A 84 -12.69 15.29 -10.02
C ARG A 84 -12.83 15.89 -8.62
N LEU A 85 -11.72 16.28 -7.99
CA LEU A 85 -11.71 16.97 -6.70
C LEU A 85 -12.34 18.37 -6.78
N GLU A 86 -12.08 19.11 -7.87
CA GLU A 86 -12.73 20.41 -8.09
C GLU A 86 -14.24 20.28 -8.31
N GLU A 87 -14.68 19.29 -9.10
CA GLU A 87 -16.11 19.00 -9.30
C GLU A 87 -16.80 18.60 -7.99
N LEU A 88 -16.21 17.69 -7.22
CA LEU A 88 -16.76 17.29 -5.91
C LEU A 88 -16.85 18.47 -4.95
N THR A 89 -15.83 19.34 -4.94
CA THR A 89 -15.83 20.57 -4.13
C THR A 89 -16.95 21.52 -4.56
N LYS A 90 -17.22 21.62 -5.87
CA LYS A 90 -18.32 22.43 -6.41
C LYS A 90 -19.68 21.87 -5.99
N TYR A 91 -19.90 20.57 -6.12
CA TYR A 91 -21.15 19.92 -5.70
C TYR A 91 -21.40 20.08 -4.20
N LEU A 92 -20.36 19.94 -3.35
CA LEU A 92 -20.50 20.17 -1.90
C LEU A 92 -20.92 21.62 -1.57
N ARG A 93 -20.41 22.62 -2.30
CA ARG A 93 -20.85 24.01 -2.13
C ARG A 93 -22.30 24.22 -2.55
N GLU A 94 -22.74 23.60 -3.64
CA GLU A 94 -24.12 23.69 -4.11
C GLU A 94 -25.08 23.04 -3.12
N ILE A 95 -24.75 21.84 -2.62
CA ILE A 95 -25.52 21.17 -1.56
C ILE A 95 -25.61 22.06 -0.32
N LYS A 96 -24.50 22.65 0.12
CA LYS A 96 -24.48 23.56 1.28
C LYS A 96 -25.40 24.78 1.08
N LYS A 97 -25.42 25.37 -0.12
CA LYS A 97 -26.33 26.48 -0.45
C LYS A 97 -27.79 26.04 -0.41
N ILE A 98 -28.11 24.87 -0.94
CA ILE A 98 -29.48 24.31 -0.88
C ILE A 98 -29.87 24.07 0.57
N THR A 99 -29.02 23.48 1.41
CA THR A 99 -29.31 23.24 2.83
C THR A 99 -29.47 24.54 3.62
N LEU A 100 -28.72 25.59 3.29
CA LEU A 100 -28.88 26.92 3.89
C LEU A 100 -30.20 27.59 3.49
N ASN A 101 -30.64 27.41 2.23
CA ASN A 101 -31.90 27.95 1.72
C ASN A 101 -33.13 27.10 2.11
N ALA A 102 -32.92 25.82 2.44
CA ALA A 102 -33.95 24.88 2.89
C ALA A 102 -34.21 24.94 4.41
N LYS A 103 -33.46 25.76 5.16
CA LYS A 103 -33.86 26.17 6.51
C LYS A 103 -35.04 27.16 6.40
N ILE A 104 -36.23 26.59 6.24
CA ILE A 104 -37.50 27.19 6.66
C ILE A 104 -37.79 26.68 8.07
#